data_AF-A0A1A8WDG6-F1
#
_entry.id   AF-A0A1A8WDG6-F1
#
_cell.length_a   1.000
_cell.length_b   1.000
_cell.length_c   1.000
_cell.angle_alpha   90.00
_cell.angle_beta   90.00
_cell.angle_gamma   90.00
#
_symmetry.space_group_name_H-M   'P 1'
#
loop_
_entity.id
_entity.type
_entity.pdbx_description
1 polymer ?
#
loop_
_entity_poly.entity_id
_entity_poly.type
_entity_poly.pdbx_seq_one_letter_code
_entity_poly.pdbx_strand_id
1 'polypeptide(L)'
;MSPPEKRTTKLPENVLPSNFFINCLFGDEKFENHIKQIEENKSSDKFKSIIPIIDAQLGQIIDEIKGGFRSNDEDRCCRNVNYYFDLLYAIIKSPSKLSNDNTNKLINEILQKWNKVPQVNDKDKCKRETDLDSICKRSILKHIHDLKLDKMFIKTFSEEYRSYLSKQWEKIIEYTSRYYDNLYIKIENDFIGIIEPYNIFLESSDPICDIDLNDLSTEDIKISTNLEILMNSISLKKFTTNKDYVKGCYNKNYIDMLKI
;
A
#
# COMPACT_ATOMS: atom_id res chain seq x y z
N MET A 1 -30.70 -16.93 -29.96
CA MET A 1 -29.28 -17.09 -29.63
C MET A 1 -29.12 -16.70 -28.17
N SER A 2 -28.79 -17.64 -27.29
CA SER A 2 -28.44 -17.30 -25.91
C SER A 2 -27.17 -16.44 -25.91
N PRO A 3 -27.04 -15.45 -25.00
CA PRO A 3 -25.79 -14.72 -24.86
C PRO A 3 -24.65 -15.71 -24.58
N PRO A 4 -23.42 -15.45 -25.05
CA PRO A 4 -22.29 -16.27 -24.65
C PRO A 4 -22.18 -16.20 -23.12
N GLU A 5 -22.09 -17.35 -22.46
CA GLU A 5 -21.74 -17.39 -21.04
C GLU A 5 -20.46 -16.59 -20.85
N LYS A 6 -20.53 -15.52 -20.04
CA LYS A 6 -19.37 -14.72 -19.62
C LYS A 6 -18.45 -15.70 -18.90
N ARG A 7 -17.42 -16.21 -19.58
CA ARG A 7 -16.38 -17.02 -18.94
C ARG A 7 -15.79 -16.14 -17.85
N THR A 8 -16.07 -16.46 -16.59
CA THR A 8 -15.47 -15.81 -15.43
C THR A 8 -14.00 -16.19 -15.39
N THR A 9 -13.18 -15.41 -16.09
CA THR A 9 -11.72 -15.54 -16.07
C THR A 9 -11.22 -14.99 -14.75
N LYS A 10 -10.98 -15.88 -13.79
CA LYS A 10 -10.41 -15.52 -12.48
C LYS A 10 -9.04 -14.85 -12.67
N LEU A 11 -8.81 -13.72 -12.02
CA LEU A 11 -7.50 -13.07 -11.96
C LEU A 11 -6.49 -14.02 -11.32
N PRO A 12 -5.36 -14.33 -11.97
CA PRO A 12 -4.32 -15.14 -11.36
C PRO A 12 -3.44 -14.25 -10.47
N GLU A 13 -3.91 -13.99 -9.25
CA GLU A 13 -3.27 -13.10 -8.26
C GLU A 13 -1.81 -13.48 -7.97
N ASN A 14 -1.48 -14.78 -8.11
CA ASN A 14 -0.18 -15.36 -7.79
C ASN A 14 0.94 -15.01 -8.79
N VAL A 15 0.55 -14.62 -10.01
CA VAL A 15 1.49 -14.21 -11.05
C VAL A 15 1.50 -12.71 -11.26
N LEU A 16 0.74 -11.95 -10.45
CA LEU A 16 0.77 -10.49 -10.50
C LEU A 16 2.20 -10.02 -10.22
N PRO A 17 2.80 -9.26 -11.15
CA PRO A 17 4.11 -8.69 -10.97
C PRO A 17 4.21 -7.95 -9.65
N SER A 18 3.22 -7.19 -9.19
CA SER A 18 3.19 -6.51 -7.89
C SER A 18 3.25 -7.48 -6.69
N ASN A 19 2.51 -8.58 -6.74
CA ASN A 19 2.49 -9.64 -5.73
C ASN A 19 3.70 -10.56 -5.78
N PHE A 20 4.55 -10.50 -6.82
CA PHE A 20 5.68 -11.44 -6.95
C PHE A 20 6.55 -11.54 -5.68
N PHE A 21 6.78 -10.45 -4.96
CA PHE A 21 7.48 -10.50 -3.67
C PHE A 21 6.64 -11.04 -2.52
N ILE A 22 5.32 -10.81 -2.49
CA ILE A 22 4.41 -11.44 -1.51
C ILE A 22 4.30 -12.95 -1.80
N ASN A 23 4.34 -13.36 -3.06
CA ASN A 23 4.36 -14.76 -3.47
C ASN A 23 5.70 -15.47 -3.17
N CYS A 24 6.82 -14.75 -3.21
CA CYS A 24 8.08 -15.26 -2.68
C CYS A 24 8.01 -15.45 -1.16
N LEU A 25 7.51 -14.44 -0.42
CA LEU A 25 7.47 -14.42 1.05
C LEU A 25 6.41 -15.33 1.68
N PHE A 26 5.33 -15.65 0.94
CA PHE A 26 4.15 -16.32 1.48
C PHE A 26 3.59 -17.36 0.49
N GLY A 27 3.43 -17.00 -0.78
CA GLY A 27 2.45 -17.66 -1.66
C GLY A 27 1.03 -17.27 -1.21
N ASP A 28 0.17 -16.87 -2.15
CA ASP A 28 -1.13 -16.22 -1.83
C ASP A 28 -1.95 -16.92 -0.74
N GLU A 29 -2.12 -18.25 -0.83
CA GLU A 29 -2.89 -19.03 0.15
C GLU A 29 -2.29 -18.99 1.56
N LYS A 30 -0.96 -18.90 1.70
CA LYS A 30 -0.34 -18.80 3.02
C LYS A 30 -0.45 -17.40 3.60
N PHE A 31 -0.42 -16.36 2.76
CA PHE A 31 -0.60 -14.98 3.21
C PHE A 31 -2.02 -14.78 3.76
N GLU A 32 -3.04 -15.19 2.99
CA GLU A 32 -4.44 -15.08 3.42
C GLU A 32 -4.69 -15.88 4.71
N ASN A 33 -4.18 -17.12 4.78
CA ASN A 33 -4.32 -17.96 5.97
C ASN A 33 -3.61 -17.33 7.19
N HIS A 34 -2.43 -16.75 7.00
CA HIS A 34 -1.68 -16.05 8.04
C HIS A 34 -2.46 -14.87 8.61
N ILE A 35 -2.98 -14.01 7.74
CA ILE A 35 -3.80 -12.86 8.15
C ILE A 35 -5.07 -13.34 8.88
N LYS A 36 -5.77 -14.33 8.34
CA LYS A 36 -6.97 -14.91 8.94
C LYS A 36 -6.70 -15.49 10.34
N GLN A 37 -5.60 -16.20 10.54
CA GLN A 37 -5.23 -16.72 11.85
C GLN A 37 -5.01 -15.60 12.88
N ILE A 38 -4.41 -14.48 12.48
CA ILE A 38 -4.22 -13.32 13.36
C ILE A 38 -5.58 -12.71 13.75
N GLU A 39 -6.48 -12.54 12.77
CA GLU A 39 -7.84 -12.01 13.01
C GLU A 39 -8.66 -12.91 13.95
N GLU A 40 -8.61 -14.23 13.75
CA GLU A 40 -9.32 -15.21 14.59
C GLU A 40 -8.81 -15.21 16.04
N ASN A 41 -7.48 -15.20 16.23
CA ASN A 41 -6.88 -15.15 17.55
C ASN A 41 -7.16 -13.81 18.24
N LYS A 42 -7.15 -12.70 17.51
CA LYS A 42 -7.51 -11.37 18.03
C LYS A 42 -8.98 -11.31 18.47
N SER A 43 -9.89 -11.84 17.65
CA SER A 43 -11.32 -11.89 17.94
C SER A 43 -11.67 -12.77 19.15
N SER A 44 -10.79 -13.74 19.44
CA SER A 44 -10.92 -14.69 20.56
C SER A 44 -10.13 -14.29 21.81
N ASP A 45 -9.56 -13.08 21.87
CA ASP A 45 -8.69 -12.61 22.97
C ASP A 45 -7.47 -13.52 23.26
N LYS A 46 -6.94 -14.17 22.22
CA LYS A 46 -5.79 -15.08 22.30
C LYS A 46 -4.48 -14.37 21.98
N PHE A 47 -4.19 -13.29 22.71
CA PHE A 47 -2.97 -12.48 22.54
C PHE A 47 -1.68 -13.31 22.39
N LYS A 48 -1.48 -14.27 23.31
CA LYS A 48 -0.25 -15.08 23.38
C LYS A 48 -0.04 -15.96 22.16
N SER A 49 -1.12 -16.28 21.43
CA SER A 49 -1.07 -17.09 20.22
C SER A 49 -0.69 -16.27 18.98
N ILE A 50 -0.86 -14.95 19.00
CA ILE A 50 -0.57 -14.08 17.84
C ILE A 50 0.93 -13.90 17.65
N ILE A 51 1.68 -13.72 18.74
CA ILE A 51 3.13 -13.50 18.70
C ILE A 51 3.86 -14.60 17.92
N PRO A 52 3.72 -15.90 18.23
CA PRO A 52 4.46 -16.95 17.51
C PRO A 52 4.07 -17.04 16.02
N ILE A 53 2.83 -16.70 15.66
CA ILE A 53 2.38 -16.65 14.26
C ILE A 53 3.13 -15.56 13.49
N ILE A 54 3.20 -14.36 14.07
CA ILE A 54 3.95 -13.25 13.49
C ILE A 54 5.46 -13.56 13.46
N ASP A 55 6.00 -14.16 14.51
CA ASP A 55 7.42 -14.47 14.64
C ASP A 55 7.93 -15.44 13.59
N ALA A 56 7.18 -16.53 13.37
CA ALA A 56 7.50 -17.50 12.34
C ALA A 56 7.58 -16.83 10.96
N GLN A 57 6.64 -15.92 10.68
CA GLN A 57 6.60 -15.21 9.42
C GLN A 57 7.73 -14.19 9.26
N LEU A 58 8.01 -13.42 10.31
CA LEU A 58 9.11 -12.45 10.29
C LEU A 58 10.46 -13.14 10.10
N GLY A 59 10.64 -14.35 10.66
CA GLY A 59 11.81 -15.18 10.39
C GLY A 59 11.99 -15.46 8.90
N GLN A 60 10.92 -15.92 8.22
CA GLN A 60 10.93 -16.19 6.78
C GLN A 60 11.25 -14.92 5.97
N ILE A 61 10.61 -13.80 6.30
CA ILE A 61 10.87 -12.50 5.64
C ILE A 61 12.35 -12.12 5.78
N ILE A 62 12.94 -12.27 6.98
CA ILE A 62 14.35 -11.95 7.23
C ILE A 62 15.29 -12.88 6.46
N ASP A 63 15.00 -14.18 6.44
CA ASP A 63 15.83 -15.18 5.78
C ASP A 63 15.83 -15.02 4.28
N GLU A 64 14.67 -14.71 3.69
CA GLU A 64 14.58 -14.33 2.29
C GLU A 64 15.44 -13.09 2.03
N ILE A 65 15.20 -12.00 2.78
CA ILE A 65 15.96 -10.73 2.67
C ILE A 65 17.47 -10.99 2.64
N LYS A 66 17.97 -11.88 3.51
CA LYS A 66 19.39 -12.26 3.56
C LYS A 66 19.84 -13.17 2.42
N GLY A 67 18.97 -14.04 1.91
CA GLY A 67 19.33 -15.15 1.04
C GLY A 67 19.50 -14.84 -0.45
N GLY A 68 18.93 -13.76 -0.99
CA GLY A 68 18.87 -13.63 -2.45
C GLY A 68 18.69 -12.25 -3.06
N PHE A 69 18.65 -11.16 -2.29
CA PHE A 69 18.30 -9.84 -2.81
C PHE A 69 19.49 -9.21 -3.56
N ARG A 70 19.59 -9.51 -4.87
CA ARG A 70 20.57 -8.93 -5.79
C ARG A 70 20.11 -7.53 -6.23
N SER A 71 20.54 -6.52 -5.49
CA SER A 71 20.72 -5.07 -5.80
C SER A 71 19.70 -4.23 -6.57
N ASN A 72 18.66 -4.77 -7.24
CA ASN A 72 17.77 -3.96 -8.10
C ASN A 72 16.30 -3.92 -7.67
N ASP A 73 15.92 -4.62 -6.59
CA ASP A 73 14.54 -4.71 -6.10
C ASP A 73 14.35 -4.20 -4.65
N GLU A 74 15.35 -3.48 -4.11
CA GLU A 74 15.36 -3.00 -2.73
C GLU A 74 14.13 -2.15 -2.38
N ASP A 75 13.81 -1.14 -3.21
CA ASP A 75 12.68 -0.24 -2.94
C ASP A 75 11.34 -0.97 -2.98
N ARG A 76 11.22 -1.94 -3.89
CA ARG A 76 10.02 -2.77 -4.02
C ARG A 76 9.85 -3.70 -2.84
N CYS A 77 10.93 -4.30 -2.37
CA CYS A 77 10.95 -5.06 -1.12
C CYS A 77 10.47 -4.18 0.03
N CYS A 78 11.03 -2.98 0.18
CA CYS A 78 10.66 -2.09 1.28
C CYS A 78 9.19 -1.67 1.25
N ARG A 79 8.61 -1.42 0.06
CA ARG A 79 7.16 -1.17 -0.06
C ARG A 79 6.32 -2.37 0.38
N ASN A 80 6.69 -3.59 -0.02
CA ASN A 80 5.94 -4.79 0.33
C ASN A 80 6.04 -5.16 1.81
N VAL A 81 7.23 -5.04 2.40
CA VAL A 81 7.36 -5.31 3.82
C VAL A 81 6.67 -4.22 4.64
N ASN A 82 6.79 -2.94 4.28
CA ASN A 82 6.02 -1.87 4.93
C ASN A 82 4.51 -2.12 4.85
N TYR A 83 4.00 -2.55 3.70
CA TYR A 83 2.60 -2.93 3.54
C TYR A 83 2.19 -4.04 4.51
N TYR A 84 2.97 -5.11 4.65
CA TYR A 84 2.68 -6.17 5.60
C TYR A 84 2.57 -5.62 7.04
N PHE A 85 3.50 -4.76 7.45
CA PHE A 85 3.44 -4.15 8.79
C PHE A 85 2.29 -3.15 8.94
N ASP A 86 1.95 -2.38 7.91
CA ASP A 86 0.81 -1.47 7.89
C ASP A 86 -0.50 -2.24 8.03
N LEU A 87 -0.62 -3.37 7.33
CA LEU A 87 -1.75 -4.29 7.42
C LEU A 87 -1.86 -4.90 8.82
N LEU A 88 -0.77 -5.43 9.38
CA LEU A 88 -0.75 -5.92 10.75
C LEU A 88 -1.19 -4.85 11.75
N TYR A 89 -0.66 -3.64 11.60
CA TYR A 89 -0.99 -2.52 12.47
C TYR A 89 -2.47 -2.15 12.39
N ALA A 90 -3.02 -2.07 11.18
CA ALA A 90 -4.44 -1.82 10.93
C ALA A 90 -5.32 -2.93 11.54
N ILE A 91 -4.96 -4.20 11.36
CA ILE A 91 -5.66 -5.34 11.96
C ILE A 91 -5.62 -5.24 13.48
N ILE A 92 -4.45 -5.03 14.08
CA ILE A 92 -4.28 -5.05 15.53
C ILE A 92 -4.97 -3.85 16.20
N LYS A 93 -4.84 -2.64 15.64
CA LYS A 93 -5.48 -1.42 16.16
C LYS A 93 -6.99 -1.37 15.90
N SER A 94 -7.52 -2.19 15.00
CA SER A 94 -8.97 -2.24 14.80
C SER A 94 -9.70 -2.69 16.07
N PRO A 95 -10.94 -2.24 16.33
CA PRO A 95 -11.75 -2.70 17.46
C PRO A 95 -11.78 -4.22 17.56
N SER A 96 -11.68 -4.72 18.78
CA SER A 96 -11.80 -6.15 19.09
C SER A 96 -12.05 -6.36 20.57
N LYS A 97 -12.17 -7.62 20.99
CA LYS A 97 -12.21 -8.01 22.40
C LYS A 97 -10.85 -7.87 23.11
N LEU A 98 -9.76 -7.74 22.35
CA LEU A 98 -8.41 -7.57 22.89
C LEU A 98 -8.33 -6.24 23.64
N SER A 99 -7.80 -6.25 24.87
CA SER A 99 -7.61 -5.02 25.64
C SER A 99 -6.64 -4.05 24.95
N ASN A 100 -6.78 -2.75 25.23
CA ASN A 100 -5.86 -1.73 24.73
C ASN A 100 -4.41 -2.00 25.15
N ASP A 101 -4.19 -2.53 26.36
CA ASP A 101 -2.85 -2.86 26.86
C ASP A 101 -2.21 -4.01 26.07
N ASN A 102 -2.97 -5.08 25.81
CA ASN A 102 -2.50 -6.21 25.00
C ASN A 102 -2.24 -5.77 23.55
N THR A 103 -3.11 -4.91 23.01
CA THR A 103 -2.95 -4.31 21.68
C THR A 103 -1.65 -3.51 21.58
N ASN A 104 -1.39 -2.63 22.56
CA ASN A 104 -0.18 -1.82 22.59
C ASN A 104 1.08 -2.68 22.79
N LYS A 105 1.01 -3.72 23.61
CA LYS A 105 2.10 -4.68 23.79
C LYS A 105 2.42 -5.41 22.48
N LEU A 106 1.40 -5.88 21.75
CA LEU A 106 1.59 -6.58 20.48
C LEU A 106 2.29 -5.68 19.46
N ILE A 107 1.86 -4.43 19.37
CA ILE A 107 2.45 -3.44 18.47
C ILE A 107 3.92 -3.19 18.82
N ASN A 108 4.24 -3.02 20.10
CA ASN A 108 5.61 -2.82 20.54
C ASN A 108 6.51 -4.01 20.17
N GLU A 109 6.04 -5.25 20.36
CA GLU A 109 6.77 -6.46 19.94
C GLU A 109 7.02 -6.50 18.43
N ILE A 110 6.01 -6.17 17.63
CA ILE A 110 6.12 -6.11 16.16
C ILE A 110 7.14 -5.06 15.74
N LEU A 111 7.09 -3.86 16.32
CA LEU A 111 8.03 -2.77 16.01
C LEU A 111 9.46 -3.11 16.41
N GLN A 112 9.66 -3.75 17.57
CA GLN A 112 10.99 -4.20 17.98
C GLN A 112 11.58 -5.25 17.03
N LYS A 113 10.74 -6.15 16.49
CA LYS A 113 11.18 -7.18 15.54
C LYS A 113 11.44 -6.59 14.15
N TRP A 114 10.63 -5.62 13.72
CA TRP A 114 10.87 -4.86 12.48
C TRP A 114 12.26 -4.22 12.45
N ASN A 115 12.66 -3.58 13.55
CA ASN A 115 13.97 -2.94 13.69
C ASN A 115 15.15 -3.93 13.59
N LYS A 116 14.90 -5.25 13.54
CA LYS A 116 15.92 -6.28 13.33
C LYS A 116 16.05 -6.72 11.88
N VAL A 117 15.19 -6.24 10.97
CA VAL A 117 15.25 -6.58 9.54
C VAL A 117 16.42 -5.81 8.88
N PRO A 118 17.54 -6.48 8.53
CA PRO A 118 18.82 -5.80 8.28
C PRO A 118 18.85 -4.84 7.08
N GLN A 119 18.12 -5.16 6.00
CA GLN A 119 18.07 -4.32 4.78
C GLN A 119 17.06 -3.18 4.87
N VAL A 120 16.13 -3.24 5.83
CA VAL A 120 15.14 -2.18 6.07
C VAL A 120 15.70 -1.11 7.03
N ASN A 121 16.81 -1.42 7.71
CA ASN A 121 17.54 -0.47 8.54
C ASN A 121 18.45 0.49 7.75
N ASP A 122 18.45 0.45 6.42
CA ASP A 122 18.96 1.59 5.66
C ASP A 122 18.04 2.78 5.96
N LYS A 123 18.52 3.65 6.85
CA LYS A 123 17.73 4.66 7.57
C LYS A 123 17.02 5.65 6.64
N ASP A 124 17.42 5.70 5.38
CA ASP A 124 16.93 6.67 4.42
C ASP A 124 15.95 6.05 3.40
N LYS A 125 16.07 4.77 3.04
CA LYS A 125 15.22 4.14 1.99
C LYS A 125 13.95 3.49 2.52
N CYS A 126 14.02 2.83 3.67
CA CYS A 126 12.95 1.97 4.17
C CYS A 126 12.44 2.41 5.55
N LYS A 127 12.82 3.63 5.95
CA LYS A 127 12.44 4.25 7.23
C LYS A 127 10.94 4.17 7.43
N ARG A 128 10.56 3.59 8.55
CA ARG A 128 9.16 3.44 8.93
C ARG A 128 8.81 4.46 10.01
N GLU A 129 7.88 5.33 9.68
CA GLU A 129 7.14 6.12 10.66
C GLU A 129 5.76 5.47 10.85
N THR A 130 5.34 5.27 12.10
CA THR A 130 4.15 4.49 12.45
C THR A 130 2.90 5.35 12.62
N ASP A 131 3.03 6.66 12.42
CA ASP A 131 1.90 7.57 12.42
C ASP A 131 0.98 7.30 11.23
N LEU A 132 -0.26 7.77 11.36
CA LEU A 132 -1.32 7.50 10.41
C LEU A 132 -1.04 8.10 9.03
N ASP A 133 -0.41 9.28 8.99
CA ASP A 133 -0.11 9.97 7.73
C ASP A 133 0.93 9.20 6.93
N SER A 134 1.95 8.69 7.60
CA SER A 134 2.97 7.84 6.99
C SER A 134 2.40 6.53 6.47
N ILE A 135 1.43 5.91 7.16
CA ILE A 135 0.70 4.72 6.65
C ILE A 135 -0.06 5.07 5.37
N CYS A 136 -0.80 6.18 5.36
CA CYS A 136 -1.55 6.63 4.18
C CYS A 136 -0.63 6.90 2.99
N LYS A 137 0.45 7.65 3.19
CA LYS A 137 1.43 7.98 2.15
C LYS A 137 2.12 6.73 1.57
N ARG A 138 2.51 5.77 2.41
CA ARG A 138 3.10 4.51 1.94
C ARG A 138 2.10 3.66 1.15
N SER A 139 0.83 3.64 1.57
CA SER A 139 -0.24 2.92 0.86
C SER A 139 -0.42 3.48 -0.55
N ILE A 140 -0.48 4.81 -0.68
CA ILE A 140 -0.55 5.52 -1.97
C ILE A 140 0.67 5.18 -2.83
N LEU A 141 1.89 5.29 -2.27
CA LEU A 141 3.11 5.01 -3.01
C LEU A 141 3.14 3.57 -3.53
N LYS A 142 2.85 2.58 -2.66
CA LYS A 142 2.76 1.18 -3.06
C LYS A 142 1.72 0.97 -4.16
N HIS A 143 0.51 1.51 -3.98
CA HIS A 143 -0.56 1.38 -4.95
C HIS A 143 -0.13 1.86 -6.35
N ILE A 144 0.57 3.00 -6.42
CA ILE A 144 1.07 3.55 -7.69
C ILE A 144 2.06 2.59 -8.38
N HIS A 145 3.01 2.03 -7.61
CA HIS A 145 3.95 1.05 -8.14
C HIS A 145 3.27 -0.24 -8.58
N ASP A 146 2.30 -0.73 -7.81
CA ASP A 146 1.54 -1.94 -8.12
C ASP A 146 0.77 -1.76 -9.44
N LEU A 147 0.08 -0.63 -9.63
CA LEU A 147 -0.63 -0.31 -10.87
C LEU A 147 0.30 -0.28 -12.10
N LYS A 148 1.53 0.25 -11.95
CA LYS A 148 2.51 0.26 -13.04
C LYS A 148 2.98 -1.16 -13.38
N LEU A 149 3.28 -1.97 -12.37
CA LEU A 149 3.76 -3.34 -12.53
C LEU A 149 2.67 -4.24 -13.16
N ASP A 150 1.41 -4.02 -12.80
CA ASP A 150 0.29 -4.90 -13.18
C ASP A 150 -0.51 -4.37 -14.37
N LYS A 151 -0.03 -3.34 -15.07
CA LYS A 151 -0.69 -2.67 -16.21
C LYS A 151 -1.28 -3.64 -17.26
N MET A 152 -0.61 -4.76 -17.54
CA MET A 152 -1.10 -5.76 -18.48
C MET A 152 -2.25 -6.62 -17.91
N PHE A 153 -2.22 -6.91 -16.61
CA PHE A 153 -3.30 -7.62 -15.92
C PHE A 153 -4.53 -6.72 -15.78
N ILE A 154 -4.35 -5.45 -15.39
CA ILE A 154 -5.44 -4.47 -15.30
C ILE A 154 -6.22 -4.36 -16.61
N LYS A 155 -5.52 -4.33 -17.76
CA LYS A 155 -6.16 -4.29 -19.09
C LYS A 155 -6.99 -5.55 -19.40
N THR A 156 -6.58 -6.69 -18.86
CA THR A 156 -7.18 -7.99 -19.19
C THR A 156 -8.30 -8.38 -18.21
N PHE A 157 -8.18 -7.96 -16.94
CA PHE A 157 -8.98 -8.39 -15.80
C PHE A 157 -9.47 -7.18 -15.00
N SER A 158 -9.99 -6.14 -15.65
CA SER A 158 -10.28 -4.86 -14.98
C SER A 158 -11.27 -4.97 -13.82
N GLU A 159 -12.36 -5.73 -13.99
CA GLU A 159 -13.37 -5.96 -12.95
C GLU A 159 -12.80 -6.77 -11.77
N GLU A 160 -12.07 -7.85 -12.07
CA GLU A 160 -11.48 -8.73 -11.07
C GLU A 160 -10.32 -8.05 -10.33
N TYR A 161 -9.51 -7.25 -11.03
CA TYR A 161 -8.39 -6.50 -10.44
C TYR A 161 -8.89 -5.42 -9.49
N ARG A 162 -9.98 -4.71 -9.84
CA ARG A 162 -10.63 -3.78 -8.91
C ARG A 162 -11.11 -4.50 -7.64
N SER A 163 -11.70 -5.69 -7.80
CA SER A 163 -12.12 -6.51 -6.65
C SER A 163 -10.94 -6.96 -5.78
N TYR A 164 -9.81 -7.27 -6.41
CA TYR A 164 -8.56 -7.58 -5.72
C TYR A 164 -8.03 -6.36 -4.93
N LEU A 165 -7.99 -5.16 -5.54
CA LEU A 165 -7.57 -3.93 -4.86
C LEU A 165 -8.45 -3.61 -3.65
N SER A 166 -9.78 -3.74 -3.77
CA SER A 166 -10.68 -3.54 -2.64
C SER A 166 -10.33 -4.45 -1.46
N LYS A 167 -10.05 -5.74 -1.70
CA LYS A 167 -9.61 -6.67 -0.64
C LYS A 167 -8.23 -6.31 -0.08
N GLN A 168 -7.29 -5.94 -0.94
CA GLN A 168 -5.92 -5.60 -0.53
C GLN A 168 -5.88 -4.41 0.44
N TRP A 169 -6.73 -3.41 0.23
CA TRP A 169 -6.71 -2.16 0.97
C TRP A 169 -7.79 -2.04 2.05
N GLU A 170 -8.81 -2.89 2.05
CA GLU A 170 -9.98 -2.86 2.96
C GLU A 170 -9.59 -2.53 4.40
N LYS A 171 -8.70 -3.33 5.01
CA LYS A 171 -8.34 -3.20 6.43
C LYS A 171 -7.63 -1.89 6.74
N ILE A 172 -6.78 -1.40 5.83
CA ILE A 172 -6.06 -0.13 6.01
C ILE A 172 -7.03 1.04 5.85
N ILE A 173 -7.95 0.97 4.87
CA ILE A 173 -9.01 1.97 4.67
C ILE A 173 -9.92 2.02 5.89
N GLU A 174 -10.40 0.88 6.39
CA GLU A 174 -11.21 0.81 7.62
C GLU A 174 -10.49 1.37 8.85
N TYR A 175 -9.18 1.11 8.96
CA TYR A 175 -8.40 1.63 10.07
C TYR A 175 -8.25 3.16 10.00
N THR A 176 -7.88 3.68 8.83
CA THR A 176 -7.63 5.11 8.61
C THR A 176 -8.90 5.95 8.66
N SER A 177 -10.02 5.44 8.14
CA SER A 177 -11.31 6.15 8.13
C SER A 177 -11.89 6.41 9.52
N ARG A 178 -11.49 5.64 10.53
CA ARG A 178 -11.89 5.90 11.94
C ARG A 178 -11.29 7.17 12.52
N TYR A 179 -10.21 7.66 11.95
CA TYR A 179 -9.52 8.87 12.39
C TYR A 179 -9.69 10.01 11.39
N TYR A 180 -9.98 9.67 10.13
CA TYR A 180 -10.22 10.63 9.05
C TYR A 180 -11.56 10.37 8.37
N ASP A 181 -12.56 11.19 8.69
CA ASP A 181 -13.91 11.07 8.08
C ASP A 181 -13.91 11.33 6.56
N ASN A 182 -13.02 12.20 6.06
CA ASN A 182 -12.94 12.60 4.65
C ASN A 182 -11.49 12.84 4.21
N LEU A 183 -10.66 11.80 4.16
CA LEU A 183 -9.26 11.95 3.75
C LEU A 183 -9.13 12.14 2.23
N TYR A 184 -8.53 13.25 1.83
CA TYR A 184 -8.16 13.53 0.45
C TYR A 184 -6.65 13.42 0.26
N ILE A 185 -6.25 13.01 -0.94
CA ILE A 185 -4.85 12.95 -1.35
C ILE A 185 -4.57 13.96 -2.44
N LYS A 186 -3.35 14.47 -2.46
CA LYS A 186 -2.77 15.22 -3.56
C LYS A 186 -1.39 14.66 -3.85
N ILE A 187 -1.20 14.13 -5.05
CA ILE A 187 0.11 13.71 -5.57
C ILE A 187 0.50 14.74 -6.61
N GLU A 188 1.62 15.43 -6.41
CA GLU A 188 2.06 16.51 -7.29
C GLU A 188 3.57 16.50 -7.48
N ASN A 189 4.00 16.19 -8.71
CA ASN A 189 5.38 16.33 -9.18
C ASN A 189 5.39 16.69 -10.68
N ASP A 190 6.55 16.63 -11.33
CA ASP A 190 6.75 17.01 -12.73
C ASP A 190 5.87 16.23 -13.72
N PHE A 191 5.47 15.02 -13.35
CA PHE A 191 4.80 14.07 -14.23
C PHE A 191 3.46 13.58 -13.70
N ILE A 192 3.07 13.91 -12.47
CA ILE A 192 1.82 13.48 -11.83
C ILE A 192 1.12 14.67 -11.19
N GLY A 193 -0.17 14.81 -11.45
CA GLY A 193 -1.09 15.62 -10.66
C GLY A 193 -2.39 14.87 -10.42
N ILE A 194 -2.60 14.40 -9.20
CA ILE A 194 -3.79 13.65 -8.80
C ILE A 194 -4.36 14.29 -7.55
N ILE A 195 -5.67 14.57 -7.57
CA ILE A 195 -6.45 14.93 -6.37
C ILE A 195 -7.68 14.03 -6.30
N GLU A 196 -7.84 13.30 -5.20
CA GLU A 196 -8.91 12.32 -5.06
C GLU A 196 -9.16 11.96 -3.58
N PRO A 197 -10.35 11.46 -3.21
CA PRO A 197 -10.54 10.78 -1.92
C PRO A 197 -9.63 9.55 -1.80
N TYR A 198 -9.04 9.36 -0.62
CA TYR A 198 -8.04 8.32 -0.36
C TYR A 198 -8.53 6.90 -0.67
N ASN A 199 -9.74 6.55 -0.22
CA ASN A 199 -10.32 5.23 -0.45
C ASN A 199 -10.62 4.99 -1.94
N ILE A 200 -11.19 6.00 -2.61
CA ILE A 200 -11.49 5.92 -4.05
C ILE A 200 -10.21 5.70 -4.84
N PHE A 201 -9.13 6.41 -4.49
CA PHE A 201 -7.84 6.22 -5.12
C PHE A 201 -7.31 4.80 -4.96
N LEU A 202 -7.26 4.26 -3.73
CA LEU A 202 -6.73 2.92 -3.47
C LEU A 202 -7.55 1.78 -4.08
N GLU A 203 -8.85 2.00 -4.25
CA GLU A 203 -9.76 1.04 -4.92
C GLU A 203 -9.78 1.22 -6.44
N SER A 204 -9.12 2.25 -6.98
CA SER A 204 -9.09 2.50 -8.41
C SER A 204 -8.04 1.64 -9.11
N SER A 205 -8.40 1.13 -10.28
CA SER A 205 -7.47 0.47 -11.20
C SER A 205 -7.05 1.39 -12.34
N ASP A 206 -7.33 2.70 -12.24
CA ASP A 206 -7.05 3.63 -13.32
C ASP A 206 -5.56 3.64 -13.65
N PRO A 207 -5.19 3.43 -14.92
CA PRO A 207 -3.81 3.27 -15.29
C PRO A 207 -3.03 4.56 -15.03
N ILE A 208 -1.93 4.43 -14.30
CA ILE A 208 -0.97 5.51 -14.15
C ILE A 208 -0.13 5.59 -15.43
N CYS A 209 0.19 6.81 -15.84
CA CYS A 209 0.98 7.07 -17.04
C CYS A 209 2.35 6.39 -16.98
N ASP A 210 2.95 6.15 -18.14
CA ASP A 210 4.26 5.49 -18.24
C ASP A 210 5.38 6.48 -17.93
N ILE A 211 5.56 6.75 -16.63
CA ILE A 211 6.52 7.71 -16.08
C ILE A 211 7.54 6.98 -15.22
N ASP A 212 8.74 7.53 -15.06
CA ASP A 212 9.68 6.97 -14.10
C ASP A 212 9.14 7.18 -12.67
N LEU A 213 8.93 6.07 -11.95
CA LEU A 213 8.45 6.11 -10.57
C LEU A 213 9.60 6.15 -9.57
N ASN A 214 10.85 6.05 -10.02
CA ASN A 214 12.03 6.13 -9.16
C ASN A 214 12.15 7.52 -8.50
N ASP A 215 11.59 8.55 -9.15
CA ASP A 215 11.59 9.93 -8.64
C ASP A 215 10.40 10.26 -7.72
N LEU A 216 9.44 9.33 -7.57
CA LEU A 216 8.27 9.52 -6.73
C LEU A 216 8.57 9.14 -5.28
N SER A 217 8.34 10.06 -4.35
CA SER A 217 8.51 9.80 -2.92
C SER A 217 7.29 10.23 -2.09
N THR A 218 7.31 9.91 -0.80
CA THR A 218 6.26 10.34 0.15
C THR A 218 6.19 11.86 0.35
N GLU A 219 7.23 12.60 -0.06
CA GLU A 219 7.24 14.08 -0.04
C GLU A 219 6.38 14.69 -1.16
N ASP A 220 6.16 13.94 -2.25
CA ASP A 220 5.26 14.35 -3.34
C ASP A 220 3.78 14.14 -3.01
N ILE A 221 3.53 13.48 -1.87
CA ILE A 221 2.19 13.11 -1.41
C ILE A 221 1.81 14.01 -0.24
N LYS A 222 0.75 14.79 -0.45
CA LYS A 222 0.04 15.53 0.60
C LYS A 222 -1.29 14.86 0.87
N ILE A 223 -1.71 14.87 2.13
CA ILE A 223 -3.01 14.38 2.54
C ILE A 223 -3.66 15.41 3.47
N SER A 224 -4.98 15.48 3.46
CA SER A 224 -5.74 16.43 4.28
C SER A 224 -7.19 16.00 4.40
N THR A 225 -7.82 16.29 5.53
CA THR A 225 -9.28 16.19 5.67
C THR A 225 -10.02 17.43 5.14
N ASN A 226 -9.26 18.49 4.81
CA ASN A 226 -9.76 19.71 4.21
C ASN A 226 -9.28 19.81 2.75
N LEU A 227 -10.20 19.61 1.82
CA LEU A 227 -9.95 19.65 0.37
C LEU A 227 -9.49 21.03 -0.11
N GLU A 228 -10.04 22.11 0.44
CA GLU A 228 -9.68 23.49 0.06
C GLU A 228 -8.22 23.80 0.43
N ILE A 229 -7.81 23.45 1.65
CA ILE A 229 -6.40 23.58 2.09
C ILE A 229 -5.49 22.75 1.19
N LEU A 230 -5.92 21.54 0.83
CA LEU A 230 -5.14 20.64 -0.01
C LEU A 230 -4.95 21.20 -1.42
N MET A 231 -6.01 21.73 -2.03
CA MET A 231 -5.99 22.37 -3.35
C MET A 231 -5.07 23.59 -3.35
N ASN A 232 -5.17 24.44 -2.32
CA ASN A 232 -4.35 25.64 -2.17
C ASN A 232 -2.89 25.34 -1.76
N SER A 233 -2.57 24.10 -1.40
CA SER A 233 -1.20 23.71 -1.06
C SER A 233 -0.35 23.56 -2.32
N ILE A 234 0.35 24.62 -2.69
CA ILE A 234 1.21 24.62 -3.87
C ILE A 234 2.45 23.72 -3.65
N SER A 235 2.78 22.81 -4.58
CA SER A 235 4.09 22.12 -4.66
C SER A 235 4.94 22.70 -5.80
N LEU A 236 5.27 24.01 -5.72
CA LEU A 236 6.06 24.73 -6.74
C LEU A 236 7.53 24.28 -6.85
N LYS A 237 8.00 23.38 -5.97
CA LYS A 237 9.43 23.11 -5.82
C LYS A 237 10.04 22.11 -6.81
N LYS A 238 9.24 21.43 -7.64
CA LYS A 238 9.79 20.33 -8.46
C LYS A 238 9.81 20.51 -9.97
N PHE A 239 8.98 21.37 -10.59
CA PHE A 239 8.93 21.47 -12.06
C PHE A 239 10.29 21.80 -12.70
N THR A 240 11.01 20.77 -13.14
CA THR A 240 12.22 20.94 -13.92
C THR A 240 11.84 21.43 -15.32
N THR A 241 12.40 22.56 -15.73
CA THR A 241 12.14 23.20 -17.04
C THR A 241 12.90 22.51 -18.19
N ASN A 242 13.25 21.23 -18.04
CA ASN A 242 14.00 20.50 -19.05
C ASN A 242 13.12 20.15 -20.26
N LYS A 243 13.70 20.34 -21.45
CA LYS A 243 13.01 20.43 -22.75
C LYS A 243 12.45 19.10 -23.28
N ASP A 244 12.71 17.98 -22.63
CA ASP A 244 12.22 16.66 -23.03
C ASP A 244 10.95 16.30 -22.24
N TYR A 245 9.86 17.03 -22.49
CA TYR A 245 8.59 16.83 -21.82
C TYR A 245 8.03 15.42 -22.11
N VAL A 246 8.16 14.52 -21.14
CA VAL A 246 7.31 13.33 -21.07
C VAL A 246 5.91 13.81 -20.67
N LYS A 247 4.88 13.36 -21.39
CA LYS A 247 3.49 13.75 -21.13
C LYS A 247 3.08 13.33 -19.71
N GLY A 248 2.84 14.31 -18.84
CA GLY A 248 2.38 14.08 -17.46
C GLY A 248 0.97 13.48 -17.36
N CYS A 249 0.67 12.87 -16.22
CA CYS A 249 -0.59 12.28 -15.85
C CYS A 249 -1.36 13.20 -14.92
N TYR A 250 -2.49 13.72 -15.38
CA TYR A 250 -3.34 14.60 -14.59
C TYR A 250 -4.76 14.07 -14.55
N ASN A 251 -5.31 13.82 -13.36
CA ASN A 251 -6.71 13.45 -13.24
C ASN A 251 -7.61 14.68 -13.41
N LYS A 252 -8.91 14.45 -13.69
CA LYS A 252 -9.86 15.53 -13.95
C LYS A 252 -9.91 16.56 -12.82
N ASN A 253 -9.97 16.09 -11.57
CA ASN A 253 -10.04 16.96 -10.39
C ASN A 253 -8.81 17.88 -10.28
N TYR A 254 -7.62 17.35 -10.57
CA TYR A 254 -6.39 18.14 -10.59
C TYR A 254 -6.42 19.21 -11.69
N ILE A 255 -6.84 18.85 -12.91
CA ILE A 255 -6.98 19.80 -14.02
C ILE A 255 -8.00 20.89 -13.68
N ASP A 256 -9.11 20.53 -13.05
CA ASP A 256 -10.15 21.48 -12.67
C ASP A 256 -9.68 22.42 -11.55
N MET A 257 -8.86 21.94 -10.61
CA MET A 257 -8.17 22.80 -9.62
C MET A 257 -7.30 23.86 -10.29
N LEU A 258 -6.54 23.51 -11.34
CA LEU A 258 -5.64 24.44 -12.03
C LEU A 258 -6.35 25.55 -12.81
N LYS A 259 -7.67 25.43 -13.04
CA LYS A 259 -8.47 26.44 -13.75
C LYS A 259 -9.05 27.53 -12.83
N ILE A 260 -8.89 27.36 -11.51
CA ILE A 260 -9.34 28.30 -10.47
C ILE A 260 -8.28 29.38 -10.30
#